data_AF-A0AAW7E841-F1
#
_entry.id   AF-A0AAW7E841-F1
#
_cell.length_a   1.000
_cell.length_b   1.000
_cell.length_c   1.000
_cell.angle_alpha   90.00
_cell.angle_beta   90.00
_cell.angle_gamma   90.00
#
_symmetry.space_group_name_H-M   'P 1'
#
loop_
_entity.id
_entity.type
_entity.pdbx_description
1 polymer ?
#
loop_
_entity_poly.entity_id
_entity_poly.type
_entity_poly.pdbx_seq_one_letter_code
_entity_poly.pdbx_strand_id
1 'polypeptide(L)'
;MNQTQILQLIEASQATLKHELLSKHPKSKYHILMLQRSFQLVKNYIESAAQNEQQQLKILQDYFQFPVQDLEQSTEQLCAEMAKQSDLQALQLLQQLNQLDLNMTKAGEK
;
A
#
# COMPACT_ATOMS: atom_id res chain seq x y z
N MET A 1 -11.68 -3.90 14.86
CA MET A 1 -12.72 -4.81 14.35
C MET A 1 -13.01 -4.64 12.84
N ASN A 2 -12.13 -4.04 12.03
CA ASN A 2 -12.46 -3.74 10.60
C ASN A 2 -11.71 -4.59 9.57
N GLN A 3 -10.44 -4.91 9.81
CA GLN A 3 -9.55 -5.43 8.76
C GLN A 3 -9.90 -6.86 8.32
N THR A 4 -10.13 -7.77 9.28
CA THR A 4 -10.52 -9.17 9.00
C THR A 4 -11.86 -9.27 8.28
N GLN A 5 -12.84 -8.43 8.64
CA GLN A 5 -14.14 -8.41 7.98
C GLN A 5 -14.03 -7.89 6.54
N ILE A 6 -13.22 -6.85 6.32
CA ILE A 6 -12.96 -6.34 4.96
C ILE A 6 -12.27 -7.42 4.10
N LEU A 7 -11.29 -8.14 4.65
CA LEU A 7 -10.64 -9.24 3.93
C LEU A 7 -11.63 -10.36 3.54
N GLN A 8 -12.51 -10.75 4.47
CA GLN A 8 -13.58 -11.72 4.18
C GLN A 8 -14.53 -11.25 3.09
N LEU A 9 -14.90 -9.97 3.09
CA LEU A 9 -15.75 -9.38 2.05
C LEU A 9 -15.05 -9.36 0.68
N ILE A 10 -13.75 -9.08 0.65
CA ILE A 10 -12.95 -9.12 -0.59
C ILE A 10 -12.91 -10.55 -1.13
N GLU A 11 -12.69 -11.56 -0.28
CA GLU A 11 -12.66 -12.96 -0.69
C GLU A 11 -14.01 -13.44 -1.24
N ALA A 12 -15.11 -13.11 -0.57
CA ALA A 12 -16.45 -13.40 -1.05
C ALA A 12 -16.72 -12.74 -2.40
N SER A 13 -16.33 -11.46 -2.56
CA SER A 13 -16.49 -10.71 -3.80
C SER A 13 -15.68 -11.31 -4.96
N GLN A 14 -14.44 -11.72 -4.71
CA GLN A 14 -13.61 -12.39 -5.71
C GLN A 14 -14.21 -13.73 -6.15
N ALA A 15 -14.77 -14.51 -5.22
CA ALA A 15 -15.42 -15.78 -5.52
C ALA A 15 -16.65 -15.58 -6.43
N THR A 16 -17.52 -14.62 -6.11
CA THR A 16 -18.68 -14.28 -6.95
C THR A 16 -18.26 -13.79 -8.34
N LEU A 17 -17.23 -12.96 -8.44
CA LEU A 17 -16.70 -12.49 -9.72
C LEU A 17 -16.19 -13.65 -10.59
N LYS A 18 -15.47 -14.60 -9.98
CA LYS A 18 -14.85 -15.73 -10.68
C LYS A 18 -15.85 -16.80 -11.12
N HIS A 19 -16.77 -17.17 -10.23
CA HIS A 19 -17.62 -18.34 -10.42
C HIS A 19 -19.00 -18.00 -11.01
N GLU A 20 -19.52 -16.80 -10.75
CA GLU A 20 -20.87 -16.42 -11.15
C GLU A 20 -20.89 -15.40 -12.29
N LEU A 21 -20.12 -14.33 -12.17
CA LEU A 21 -20.22 -13.20 -13.11
C LEU A 21 -19.49 -13.45 -14.43
N LEU A 22 -18.32 -14.09 -14.38
CA LEU A 22 -17.49 -14.30 -15.57
C LEU A 22 -18.14 -15.26 -16.58
N SER A 23 -18.88 -16.26 -16.08
CA SER A 23 -19.65 -17.22 -16.89
C SER A 23 -20.95 -16.62 -17.45
N LYS A 24 -21.64 -15.77 -16.67
CA LYS A 24 -22.90 -15.13 -17.06
C LYS A 24 -22.74 -13.92 -17.99
N HIS A 25 -21.58 -13.23 -17.94
CA HIS A 25 -21.35 -11.98 -18.67
C HIS A 25 -20.05 -11.98 -19.49
N PRO A 26 -19.94 -12.82 -20.54
CA PRO A 26 -18.72 -12.94 -21.34
C PRO A 26 -18.33 -11.64 -22.06
N LYS A 27 -19.30 -10.79 -22.44
CA LYS A 27 -19.06 -9.48 -23.04
C LYS A 27 -18.35 -8.50 -22.10
N SER A 28 -18.47 -8.70 -20.79
CA SER A 28 -17.86 -7.86 -19.75
C SER A 28 -16.59 -8.47 -19.15
N LYS A 29 -16.05 -9.55 -19.76
CA LYS A 29 -14.90 -10.30 -19.24
C LYS A 29 -13.72 -9.40 -18.83
N TYR A 30 -13.34 -8.46 -19.68
CA TYR A 30 -12.25 -7.52 -19.38
C TYR A 30 -12.52 -6.71 -18.09
N HIS A 31 -13.71 -6.13 -17.98
CA HIS A 31 -14.11 -5.34 -16.81
C HIS A 31 -14.14 -6.18 -15.53
N ILE A 32 -14.60 -7.43 -15.62
CA ILE A 32 -14.63 -8.36 -14.49
C ILE A 32 -13.21 -8.74 -14.05
N LEU A 33 -12.30 -9.00 -14.99
CA LEU A 33 -10.89 -9.28 -14.70
C LEU A 33 -10.19 -8.07 -14.06
N MET A 34 -10.45 -6.86 -14.57
CA MET A 34 -9.95 -5.63 -13.97
C MET A 34 -10.48 -5.43 -12.55
N LEU A 35 -11.75 -5.71 -12.30
CA LEU A 35 -12.33 -5.61 -10.97
C LEU A 35 -11.72 -6.64 -9.99
N GLN A 36 -11.52 -7.88 -10.43
CA GLN A 36 -10.79 -8.90 -9.66
C GLN A 36 -9.37 -8.44 -9.32
N ARG A 37 -8.69 -7.82 -10.28
CA ARG A 37 -7.35 -7.27 -10.08
C ARG A 37 -7.34 -6.16 -9.03
N SER A 38 -8.31 -5.25 -9.08
CA SER A 38 -8.46 -4.18 -8.09
C SER A 38 -8.70 -4.74 -6.68
N PHE A 39 -9.57 -5.76 -6.55
CA PHE A 39 -9.77 -6.44 -5.27
C PHE A 39 -8.50 -7.11 -4.74
N GLN A 40 -7.69 -7.71 -5.62
CA GLN A 40 -6.41 -8.29 -5.23
C GLN A 40 -5.41 -7.22 -4.74
N LEU A 41 -5.37 -6.06 -5.39
CA LEU A 41 -4.52 -4.95 -4.96
C LEU A 41 -4.93 -4.44 -3.57
N VAL A 42 -6.23 -4.26 -3.35
CA VAL A 42 -6.75 -3.82 -2.04
C VAL A 42 -6.46 -4.87 -0.96
N LYS A 43 -6.63 -6.17 -1.24
CA LYS A 43 -6.28 -7.25 -0.31
C LYS A 43 -4.81 -7.19 0.09
N ASN A 44 -3.91 -7.15 -0.90
CA ASN A 44 -2.47 -7.11 -0.67
C ASN A 44 -2.06 -5.87 0.14
N TYR A 45 -2.65 -4.71 -0.16
CA TYR A 45 -2.42 -3.48 0.60
C TYR A 45 -2.82 -3.65 2.07
N ILE A 46 -4.02 -4.17 2.32
CA ILE A 46 -4.53 -4.37 3.68
C ILE A 46 -3.68 -5.37 4.46
N GLU A 47 -3.24 -6.47 3.85
CA GLU A 47 -2.40 -7.48 4.49
C GLU A 47 -0.98 -6.97 4.76
N SER A 48 -0.46 -6.11 3.89
CA SER A 48 0.90 -5.58 4.00
C SER A 48 0.98 -4.32 4.87
N ALA A 49 -0.14 -3.63 5.14
CA ALA A 49 -0.17 -2.31 5.78
C ALA A 49 0.63 -2.23 7.09
N ALA A 50 0.45 -3.20 8.01
CA ALA A 50 1.16 -3.18 9.29
C ALA A 50 2.67 -3.42 9.15
N GLN A 51 3.08 -4.28 8.22
CA GLN A 51 4.48 -4.52 7.93
C GLN A 51 5.11 -3.32 7.21
N ASN A 52 4.34 -2.65 6.35
CA ASN A 52 4.78 -1.48 5.61
C ASN A 52 4.95 -0.28 6.55
N GLU A 53 4.02 -0.05 7.47
CA GLU A 53 4.11 0.98 8.50
C GLU A 53 5.38 0.80 9.37
N GLN A 54 5.68 -0.43 9.80
CA GLN A 54 6.94 -0.73 10.49
C GLN A 54 8.18 -0.45 9.64
N GLN A 55 8.15 -0.75 8.35
CA GLN A 55 9.27 -0.50 7.44
C GLN A 55 9.45 1.01 7.18
N GLN A 56 8.37 1.76 7.04
CA GLN A 56 8.42 3.23 6.92
C GLN A 56 8.99 3.87 8.20
N LEU A 57 8.55 3.43 9.38
CA LEU A 57 9.11 3.89 10.66
C LEU A 57 10.61 3.62 10.77
N LYS A 58 11.07 2.45 10.29
CA LYS A 58 12.51 2.12 10.29
C LYS A 58 13.30 3.04 9.37
N ILE A 59 12.81 3.29 8.16
CA ILE A 59 13.43 4.21 7.19
C ILE A 59 13.53 5.62 7.79
N LEU A 60 12.49 6.07 8.51
CA LEU A 60 12.51 7.36 9.20
C LEU A 60 13.46 7.37 10.41
N GLN A 61 13.56 6.29 11.19
CA GLN A 61 14.55 6.16 12.27
C GLN A 61 15.99 6.24 11.78
N ASP A 62 16.28 5.70 10.59
CA ASP A 62 17.62 5.75 10.02
C ASP A 62 18.02 7.19 9.60
N TYR A 63 17.03 8.07 9.38
CA TYR A 63 17.23 9.48 9.01
C TYR A 63 17.21 10.43 10.23
N PHE A 64 16.26 10.25 11.15
CA PHE A 64 16.13 11.09 12.34
C PHE A 64 17.06 10.62 13.46
N GLN A 65 17.88 11.53 14.02
CA GLN A 65 18.76 11.22 15.17
C GLN A 65 18.01 11.02 16.51
N PHE A 66 16.68 10.99 16.49
CA PHE A 66 15.81 10.83 17.65
C PHE A 66 14.80 9.69 17.41
N PRO A 67 14.30 9.04 18.48
CA PRO A 67 13.38 7.93 18.34
C PRO A 67 12.06 8.38 17.69
N VAL A 68 11.83 7.89 16.47
CA VAL A 68 10.56 8.02 15.74
C VAL A 68 9.55 7.04 16.34
N GLN A 69 8.50 7.59 16.96
CA GLN A 69 7.41 6.84 17.62
C GLN A 69 6.06 6.98 16.88
N ASP A 70 5.94 7.99 16.03
CA ASP A 70 4.72 8.33 15.30
C ASP A 70 5.08 8.65 13.85
N LEU A 71 4.54 7.85 12.92
CA LEU A 71 4.78 7.98 11.48
C LEU A 71 4.29 9.34 10.95
N GLU A 72 3.11 9.77 11.39
CA GLU A 72 2.43 10.96 10.88
C GLU A 72 3.22 12.21 11.29
N GLN A 73 3.58 12.32 12.57
CA GLN A 73 4.42 13.40 13.08
C GLN A 73 5.81 13.43 12.43
N SER A 74 6.42 12.27 12.19
CA SER A 74 7.76 12.19 11.58
C SER A 74 7.74 12.60 10.12
N THR A 75 6.64 12.31 9.42
CA THR A 75 6.45 12.73 8.02
C THR A 75 6.22 14.23 7.93
N GLU A 76 5.45 14.81 8.86
CA GLU A 76 5.27 16.27 8.95
C GLU A 76 6.58 16.99 9.23
N GLN A 77 7.41 16.45 10.12
CA GLN A 77 8.74 17.00 10.42
C GLN A 77 9.66 16.94 9.20
N LEU A 78 9.67 15.82 8.48
CA LEU A 78 10.43 15.70 7.23
C LEU A 78 10.00 16.77 6.22
N CYS A 79 8.69 16.97 6.03
CA CYS A 79 8.16 18.00 5.14
C CYS A 79 8.60 19.41 5.57
N ALA A 80 8.58 19.69 6.87
CA ALA A 80 8.99 20.98 7.43
C ALA A 80 10.49 21.25 7.29
N GLU A 81 11.34 20.22 7.38
CA GLU A 81 12.79 20.32 7.14
C GLU A 81 13.09 20.56 5.66
N MET A 82 12.47 19.78 4.77
CA MET A 82 12.63 19.93 3.32
C MET A 82 12.18 21.30 2.81
N ALA A 83 11.14 21.87 3.41
CA ALA A 83 10.68 23.22 3.06
C ALA A 83 11.67 24.31 3.47
N LYS A 84 12.50 24.07 4.48
CA LYS A 84 13.50 25.04 4.99
C LYS A 84 14.83 24.91 4.28
N GLN A 85 15.27 23.70 3.94
CA GLN A 85 16.51 23.44 3.23
C GLN A 85 16.34 22.29 2.26
N SER A 86 16.84 22.47 1.04
CA SER A 86 16.94 21.38 0.06
C SER A 86 18.05 20.43 0.49
N ASP A 87 17.68 19.38 1.22
CA ASP A 87 18.58 18.32 1.63
C ASP A 87 18.53 17.14 0.64
N LEU A 88 19.71 16.77 0.13
CA LEU A 88 19.88 15.64 -0.79
C LEU A 88 19.59 14.30 -0.08
N GLN A 89 19.80 14.23 1.25
CA GLN A 89 19.48 13.05 2.07
C GLN A 89 17.97 12.86 2.20
N ALA A 90 17.23 13.95 2.39
CA ALA A 90 15.76 13.91 2.41
C ALA A 90 15.17 13.45 1.06
N LEU A 91 15.79 13.81 -0.06
CA LEU A 91 15.39 13.29 -1.37
C LEU A 91 15.60 11.77 -1.50
N GLN A 92 16.74 11.25 -1.01
CA GLN A 92 17.00 9.81 -1.01
C GLN A 92 16.02 9.06 -0.11
N LEU A 93 15.66 9.63 1.04
CA LEU A 93 14.64 9.10 1.94
C LEU A 93 13.27 8.98 1.25
N LEU A 94 12.84 10.04 0.56
CA LEU A 94 11.59 10.02 -0.20
C LEU A 94 11.60 8.97 -1.33
N GLN A 95 12.74 8.75 -1.98
CA GLN A 95 12.89 7.69 -2.98
C GLN A 95 12.72 6.30 -2.36
N GLN A 96 13.28 6.07 -1.16
CA GLN A 96 13.12 4.80 -0.44
C GLN A 96 11.67 4.56 -0.01
N LEU A 97 11.00 5.59 0.53
CA LEU A 97 9.58 5.51 0.90
C LEU A 97 8.69 5.23 -0.33
N ASN A 98 8.90 5.95 -1.43
CA ASN A 98 8.18 5.70 -2.68
C ASN A 98 8.42 4.29 -3.24
N GLN A 99 9.66 3.80 -3.18
CA GLN A 99 9.98 2.45 -3.65
C GLN A 99 9.27 1.38 -2.81
N LEU A 100 9.16 1.61 -1.50
CA LEU A 100 8.44 0.73 -0.58
C LEU A 100 6.95 0.67 -0.93
N ASP A 101 6.31 1.83 -1.14
CA ASP A 101 4.90 1.88 -1.54
C ASP A 101 4.65 1.26 -2.92
N LEU A 102 5.55 1.50 -3.88
CA LEU A 102 5.48 0.86 -5.20
C LEU A 102 5.55 -0.66 -5.08
N ASN A 103 6.37 -1.21 -4.19
CA ASN A 103 6.46 -2.66 -3.99
C ASN A 103 5.14 -3.27 -3.50
N MET A 104 4.33 -2.53 -2.72
CA MET A 104 2.97 -2.98 -2.36
C MET A 104 2.03 -3.06 -3.56
N THR A 105 2.21 -2.17 -4.54
CA THR A 105 1.36 -2.13 -5.75
C THR A 105 1.79 -3.14 -6.82
N LYS A 106 3.02 -3.66 -6.76
CA LYS A 106 3.59 -4.68 -7.67
C LYS A 106 3.03 -6.09 -7.47
N ALA A 107 1.73 -6.20 -7.18
CA ALA A 107 1.02 -7.45 -7.00
C ALA A 107 0.93 -8.32 -8.27
N GLY A 108 1.94 -8.44 -9.15
CA GLY A 108 1.83 -9.19 -10.42
C GLY A 108 3.14 -9.66 -11.05
N GLU A 109 4.30 -9.44 -10.41
CA GLU A 109 5.57 -10.00 -10.88
C GLU A 109 5.84 -11.35 -10.19
N LYS A 110 5.01 -12.36 -10.48
CA LYS A 110 5.35 -13.79 -10.27
C LYS A 110 4.69 -14.63 -11.33
#